data_AF-A0A8T6SIF8-F1
#
_entry.id   AF-A0A8T6SIF8-F1
#
_cell.length_a   1.000
_cell.length_b   1.000
_cell.length_c   1.000
_cell.angle_alpha   90.00
_cell.angle_beta   90.00
_cell.angle_gamma   90.00
#
_symmetry.space_group_name_H-M   'P 1'
#
loop_
_entity.id
_entity.type
_entity.pdbx_description
1 polymer ?
#
loop_
_entity_poly.entity_id
_entity_poly.type
_entity_poly.pdbx_seq_one_letter_code
_entity_poly.pdbx_strand_id
1 'polypeptide(L)'
;MRTLKFHCLKCADCCRDLLKTVRIEGTMFQEGLHLYPEEVKKLKNLAYQYEGEVTIRPKWKASSTNKVIAYQLVNHSCPFLRENVCRIYSKRPLSCRFYPRTSWGSIDSSCRWVKKHGVDKPLKEGEITIVSRQLHEAFKKVSSKLYELILKNAPRRQLILYDFKGKKKTTIDAKKFLNRYRSDNR
;
A
#
# COMPACT_ATOMS: atom_id res chain seq x y z
N MET A 1 -27.46 -11.48 11.68
CA MET A 1 -26.19 -10.85 11.24
C MET A 1 -25.86 -11.26 9.81
N ARG A 2 -25.66 -10.33 8.88
CA ARG A 2 -25.14 -10.63 7.53
C ARG A 2 -23.61 -10.70 7.58
N THR A 3 -23.06 -11.87 7.29
CA THR A 3 -21.61 -12.07 7.17
C THR A 3 -21.16 -11.67 5.77
N LEU A 4 -20.63 -10.46 5.63
CA LEU A 4 -20.00 -10.03 4.39
C LEU A 4 -18.50 -10.35 4.46
N LYS A 5 -17.96 -11.05 3.45
CA LYS A 5 -16.54 -11.37 3.32
C LYS A 5 -15.97 -10.74 2.05
N PHE A 6 -14.82 -10.10 2.17
CA PHE A 6 -14.17 -9.51 1.01
C PHE A 6 -13.61 -10.61 0.10
N HIS A 7 -13.87 -10.47 -1.21
CA HIS A 7 -13.20 -11.23 -2.25
C HIS A 7 -12.85 -10.32 -3.43
N CYS A 8 -11.66 -10.51 -3.99
CA CYS A 8 -11.22 -9.76 -5.16
C CYS A 8 -11.97 -10.24 -6.41
N LEU A 9 -12.61 -9.32 -7.14
CA LEU A 9 -13.37 -9.62 -8.36
C LEU A 9 -12.49 -9.80 -9.61
N LYS A 10 -11.16 -9.73 -9.48
CA LYS A 10 -10.19 -9.76 -10.60
C LYS A 10 -10.49 -8.75 -11.73
N CYS A 11 -11.19 -7.67 -11.41
CA CYS A 11 -11.64 -6.65 -12.36
C CYS A 11 -10.55 -5.68 -12.86
N ALA A 12 -9.34 -5.80 -12.32
CA ALA A 12 -8.18 -4.94 -12.59
C ALA A 12 -8.36 -3.44 -12.29
N ASP A 13 -9.40 -3.01 -11.55
CA ASP A 13 -9.58 -1.60 -11.19
C ASP A 13 -8.35 -1.04 -10.43
N CYS A 14 -7.75 -1.82 -9.53
CA CYS A 14 -6.52 -1.47 -8.82
C CYS A 14 -5.27 -1.38 -9.71
N CYS A 15 -5.34 -1.85 -10.95
CA CYS A 15 -4.23 -1.84 -11.91
C CYS A 15 -4.31 -0.67 -12.90
N ARG A 16 -5.47 -0.01 -13.03
CA ARG A 16 -5.65 1.09 -14.01
C ARG A 16 -5.04 2.40 -13.54
N ASP A 17 -5.18 2.69 -12.25
CA ASP A 17 -4.69 3.92 -11.63
C ASP A 17 -3.92 3.57 -10.34
N LEU A 18 -2.60 3.48 -10.48
CA LEU A 18 -1.70 3.15 -9.38
C LEU A 18 -1.33 4.37 -8.53
N LEU A 19 -1.48 5.59 -9.06
CA LEU A 19 -1.07 6.79 -8.35
C LEU A 19 -2.22 7.29 -7.49
N LYS A 20 -1.98 7.37 -6.18
CA LYS A 20 -2.98 7.84 -5.21
C LYS A 20 -2.51 9.11 -4.53
N THR A 21 -3.42 10.07 -4.38
CA THR A 21 -3.18 11.25 -3.57
C THR A 21 -3.45 10.91 -2.11
N VAL A 22 -2.45 11.14 -1.25
CA VAL A 22 -2.53 10.85 0.19
C VAL A 22 -2.10 12.08 1.00
N ARG A 23 -2.59 12.15 2.24
CA ARG A 23 -2.25 13.20 3.21
C ARG A 23 -1.49 12.61 4.38
N ILE A 24 -0.30 13.11 4.66
CA ILE A 24 0.51 12.72 5.84
C ILE A 24 0.92 13.97 6.57
N GLU A 25 0.59 14.04 7.87
CA GLU A 25 0.94 15.18 8.72
C GLU A 25 0.62 16.55 8.06
N GLY A 26 -0.55 16.65 7.43
CA GLY A 26 -0.96 17.88 6.75
C GLY A 26 -0.43 18.05 5.32
N THR A 27 0.57 17.28 4.92
CA THR A 27 1.19 17.35 3.58
C THR A 27 0.49 16.44 2.59
N MET A 28 -0.01 17.01 1.50
CA MET A 28 -0.56 16.27 0.36
C MET A 28 0.55 15.88 -0.62
N PHE A 29 0.54 14.63 -1.08
CA PHE A 29 1.42 14.21 -2.18
C PHE A 29 0.83 12.97 -2.88
N GLN A 30 1.35 12.70 -4.08
CA GLN A 30 1.01 11.50 -4.83
C GLN A 30 2.03 10.40 -4.53
N GLU A 31 1.52 9.21 -4.29
CA GLU A 31 2.29 7.99 -4.09
C GLU A 31 1.90 6.91 -5.10
N GLY A 32 2.87 6.06 -5.42
CA GLY A 32 2.64 4.84 -6.17
C GLY A 32 2.34 3.64 -5.28
N LEU A 33 2.27 2.46 -5.90
CA LEU A 33 2.02 1.20 -5.21
C LEU A 33 3.20 0.88 -4.28
N HIS A 34 2.92 0.71 -2.99
CA HIS A 34 3.91 0.36 -1.97
C HIS A 34 4.57 -1.01 -2.25
N LEU A 35 5.89 -1.07 -2.11
CA LEU A 35 6.70 -2.28 -2.27
C LEU A 35 7.71 -2.40 -1.13
N TYR A 36 7.90 -3.62 -0.64
CA TYR A 36 8.99 -3.92 0.28
C TYR A 36 10.31 -4.16 -0.47
N PRO A 37 11.48 -3.93 0.17
CA PRO A 37 12.79 -4.09 -0.47
C PRO A 37 12.99 -5.44 -1.19
N GLU A 38 12.58 -6.55 -0.58
CA GLU A 38 12.67 -7.88 -1.17
C GLU A 38 11.75 -8.11 -2.37
N GLU A 39 10.68 -7.32 -2.52
CA GLU A 39 9.75 -7.44 -3.64
C GLU A 39 10.28 -6.78 -4.90
N VAL A 40 11.22 -5.82 -4.76
CA VAL A 40 11.76 -5.04 -5.88
C VAL A 40 12.40 -5.95 -6.92
N LYS A 41 13.30 -6.86 -6.51
CA LYS A 41 13.97 -7.78 -7.43
C LYS A 41 12.97 -8.70 -8.12
N LYS A 42 12.01 -9.25 -7.36
CA LYS A 42 10.97 -10.12 -7.90
C LYS A 42 10.10 -9.40 -8.93
N LEU A 43 9.71 -8.16 -8.64
CA LEU A 43 8.87 -7.37 -9.55
C LEU A 43 9.61 -6.98 -10.82
N LYS A 44 10.90 -6.62 -10.73
CA LYS A 44 11.75 -6.37 -11.91
C LYS A 44 11.90 -7.61 -12.80
N ASN A 45 12.11 -8.78 -12.19
CA ASN A 45 12.19 -10.04 -12.94
C ASN A 45 10.87 -10.36 -13.65
N LEU A 46 9.73 -10.14 -12.97
CA LEU A 46 8.42 -10.28 -13.61
C LEU A 46 8.26 -9.28 -14.76
N ALA A 47 8.68 -8.03 -14.59
CA ALA A 47 8.58 -7.01 -15.63
C ALA A 47 9.33 -7.45 -16.90
N TYR A 48 10.56 -7.95 -16.73
CA TYR A 48 11.34 -8.53 -17.82
C TYR A 48 10.61 -9.71 -18.49
N GLN A 49 10.10 -10.67 -17.72
CA GLN A 49 9.38 -11.84 -18.24
C GLN A 49 8.11 -11.50 -19.03
N TYR A 50 7.47 -10.38 -18.71
CA TYR A 50 6.20 -9.96 -19.30
C TYR A 50 6.36 -8.79 -20.27
N GLU A 51 7.60 -8.47 -20.68
CA GLU A 51 7.93 -7.36 -21.60
C GLU A 51 7.29 -6.03 -21.13
N GLY A 52 7.43 -5.76 -19.83
CA GLY A 52 6.95 -4.55 -19.19
C GLY A 52 8.09 -3.74 -18.59
N GLU A 53 7.90 -2.43 -18.48
CA GLU A 53 8.82 -1.54 -17.79
C GLU A 53 8.26 -1.18 -16.40
N VAL A 54 9.08 -1.35 -15.36
CA VAL A 54 8.73 -0.95 -13.99
C VAL A 54 9.59 0.21 -13.54
N THR A 55 8.95 1.32 -13.17
CA THR A 55 9.65 2.47 -12.58
C THR A 55 9.49 2.39 -11.07
N ILE A 56 10.55 2.01 -10.37
CA ILE A 56 10.55 1.83 -8.92
C ILE A 56 11.40 2.91 -8.27
N ARG A 57 10.84 3.60 -7.27
CA ARG A 57 11.51 4.69 -6.54
C ARG A 57 11.46 4.46 -5.03
N PRO A 58 12.38 5.03 -4.25
CA PRO A 58 12.24 5.07 -2.81
C PRO A 58 10.92 5.74 -2.41
N LYS A 59 10.24 5.18 -1.41
CA LYS A 59 9.11 5.81 -0.72
C LYS A 59 9.56 6.34 0.63
N TRP A 60 10.31 5.51 1.35
CA TRP A 60 10.80 5.81 2.69
C TRP A 60 12.29 5.55 2.79
N LYS A 61 13.04 6.50 3.36
CA LYS A 61 14.43 6.27 3.75
C LYS A 61 14.61 6.60 5.23
N ALA A 62 15.43 5.81 5.92
CA ALA A 62 15.88 6.19 7.25
C ALA A 62 16.89 7.34 7.11
N SER A 63 16.63 8.46 7.78
CA SER A 63 17.53 9.62 7.78
C SER A 63 18.95 9.25 8.25
N SER A 64 19.04 8.50 9.35
CA SER A 64 20.30 8.14 10.00
C SER A 64 21.21 7.20 9.19
N THR A 65 20.65 6.30 8.39
CA THR A 65 21.43 5.28 7.66
C THR A 65 21.34 5.43 6.14
N ASN A 66 20.52 6.35 5.66
CA ASN A 66 20.14 6.50 4.25
C ASN A 66 19.59 5.22 3.60
N LYS A 67 19.29 4.17 4.37
CA LYS A 67 18.70 2.92 3.87
C LYS A 67 17.26 3.14 3.45
N VAL A 68 16.90 2.58 2.29
CA VAL A 68 15.51 2.56 1.82
C VAL A 68 14.73 1.53 2.62
N ILE A 69 13.69 1.99 3.31
CA ILE A 69 12.79 1.18 4.13
C ILE A 69 11.69 0.58 3.27
N ALA A 70 11.17 1.36 2.32
CA ALA A 70 10.19 0.89 1.36
C ALA A 70 10.33 1.62 0.04
N TYR A 71 9.85 0.97 -1.00
CA TYR A 71 9.82 1.45 -2.37
C TYR A 71 8.38 1.70 -2.80
N GLN A 72 8.23 2.31 -3.98
CA GLN A 72 6.97 2.49 -4.65
C GLN A 72 7.14 2.27 -6.16
N LEU A 73 6.18 1.58 -6.78
CA LEU A 73 6.02 1.51 -8.23
C LEU A 73 5.27 2.76 -8.69
N VAL A 74 5.90 3.59 -9.51
CA VAL A 74 5.40 4.93 -9.88
C VAL A 74 4.85 5.02 -11.30
N ASN A 75 4.65 3.88 -11.96
CA ASN A 75 3.91 3.85 -13.23
C ASN A 75 2.47 4.36 -13.00
N HIS A 76 1.90 5.06 -13.97
CA HIS A 76 0.50 5.51 -13.91
C HIS A 76 -0.47 4.33 -13.87
N SER A 77 -0.25 3.36 -14.74
CA SER A 77 -0.96 2.08 -14.80
C SER A 77 -0.02 0.92 -14.50
N CYS A 78 -0.57 -0.20 -14.07
CA CYS A 78 0.19 -1.40 -13.76
C CYS A 78 0.81 -1.97 -15.04
N PRO A 79 2.14 -2.15 -15.10
CA PRO A 79 2.81 -2.69 -16.30
C PRO A 79 2.43 -4.14 -16.60
N PHE A 80 1.80 -4.83 -15.64
CA PHE A 80 1.29 -6.19 -15.76
C PHE A 80 -0.17 -6.26 -16.20
N LEU A 81 -0.83 -5.13 -16.46
CA LEU A 81 -2.19 -5.08 -16.98
C LEU A 81 -2.19 -5.36 -18.49
N ARG A 82 -2.97 -6.35 -18.92
CA ARG A 82 -3.29 -6.62 -20.33
C ARG A 82 -4.74 -7.04 -20.42
N GLU A 83 -5.49 -6.45 -21.36
CA GLU A 83 -6.89 -6.81 -21.61
C GLU A 83 -7.77 -6.87 -20.34
N ASN A 84 -7.57 -5.93 -19.42
CA ASN A 84 -8.26 -5.88 -18.12
C ASN A 84 -7.95 -7.04 -17.16
N VAL A 85 -6.85 -7.76 -17.39
CA VAL A 85 -6.36 -8.85 -16.55
C VAL A 85 -4.98 -8.52 -15.98
N CYS A 86 -4.79 -8.82 -14.70
CA CYS A 86 -3.48 -8.74 -14.05
C CYS A 86 -2.68 -10.02 -14.36
N ARG A 87 -1.70 -9.95 -15.26
CA ARG A 87 -0.90 -11.12 -15.68
C ARG A 87 -0.11 -11.76 -14.53
N ILE A 88 0.19 -11.01 -13.48
CA ILE A 88 0.90 -11.51 -12.29
C ILE A 88 -0.03 -11.81 -11.11
N TYR A 89 -1.33 -12.09 -11.32
CA TYR A 89 -2.32 -12.19 -10.24
C TYR A 89 -1.91 -13.11 -9.07
N SER A 90 -1.32 -14.28 -9.36
CA SER A 90 -0.82 -15.23 -8.36
C SER A 90 0.51 -14.79 -7.71
N LYS A 91 1.30 -13.98 -8.41
CA LYS A 91 2.62 -13.50 -8.01
C LYS A 91 2.61 -12.05 -7.49
N ARG A 92 1.42 -11.45 -7.32
CA ARG A 92 1.21 -10.06 -6.87
C ARG A 92 2.05 -9.69 -5.66
N PRO A 93 2.55 -8.44 -5.57
CA PRO A 93 3.19 -7.94 -4.36
C PRO A 93 2.17 -7.85 -3.21
N LEU A 94 2.67 -7.72 -2.00
CA LEU A 94 1.93 -7.79 -0.76
C LEU A 94 0.81 -6.73 -0.71
N SER A 95 1.12 -5.49 -1.09
CA SER A 95 0.17 -4.39 -1.22
C SER A 95 -1.00 -4.72 -2.16
N CYS A 96 -0.72 -5.33 -3.32
CA CYS A 96 -1.76 -5.75 -4.27
C CYS A 96 -2.62 -6.93 -3.77
N ARG A 97 -2.08 -7.80 -2.90
CA ARG A 97 -2.84 -8.92 -2.31
C ARG A 97 -3.85 -8.43 -1.27
N PHE A 98 -3.55 -7.32 -0.61
CA PHE A 98 -4.36 -6.75 0.46
C PHE A 98 -5.29 -5.61 0.01
N TYR A 99 -5.21 -5.18 -1.25
CA TYR A 99 -6.22 -4.33 -1.87
C TYR A 99 -7.64 -4.90 -1.64
N PRO A 100 -8.63 -4.10 -1.20
CA PRO A 100 -8.74 -2.64 -1.28
C PRO A 100 -8.11 -1.85 -0.13
N ARG A 101 -7.45 -2.52 0.83
CA ARG A 101 -6.77 -1.83 1.92
C ARG A 101 -5.48 -1.17 1.40
N THR A 102 -5.33 0.12 1.63
CA THR A 102 -4.13 0.87 1.24
C THR A 102 -3.00 0.69 2.27
N SER A 103 -1.77 1.11 1.93
CA SER A 103 -0.65 1.09 2.89
C SER A 103 -0.88 1.98 4.13
N TRP A 104 -1.87 2.87 4.08
CA TRP A 104 -2.25 3.79 5.15
C TRP A 104 -3.43 3.29 5.98
N GLY A 105 -3.97 2.12 5.67
CA GLY A 105 -5.12 1.58 6.36
C GLY A 105 -6.46 2.18 5.92
N SER A 106 -6.52 3.01 4.88
CA SER A 106 -7.80 3.37 4.27
C SER A 106 -8.33 2.25 3.36
N ILE A 107 -9.63 2.23 3.10
CA ILE A 107 -10.24 1.38 2.07
C ILE A 107 -10.36 2.22 0.80
N ASP A 108 -9.85 1.72 -0.31
CA ASP A 108 -9.94 2.39 -1.59
C ASP A 108 -11.37 2.24 -2.17
N SER A 109 -12.10 3.36 -2.17
CA SER A 109 -13.46 3.44 -2.71
C SER A 109 -13.52 3.23 -4.23
N SER A 110 -12.39 3.25 -4.94
CA SER A 110 -12.35 2.87 -6.36
C SER A 110 -12.58 1.38 -6.60
N CYS A 111 -12.40 0.53 -5.58
CA CYS A 111 -12.62 -0.91 -5.69
C CYS A 111 -14.07 -1.23 -6.00
N ARG A 112 -14.33 -1.92 -7.11
CA ARG A 112 -15.70 -2.30 -7.52
C ARG A 112 -16.46 -3.14 -6.48
N TRP A 113 -15.77 -4.02 -5.75
CA TRP A 113 -16.40 -4.76 -4.66
C TRP A 113 -16.82 -3.81 -3.53
N VAL A 114 -15.94 -2.87 -3.15
CA VAL A 114 -16.24 -1.87 -2.11
C VAL A 114 -17.43 -1.01 -2.52
N LYS A 115 -17.44 -0.48 -3.76
CA LYS A 115 -18.56 0.32 -4.29
C LYS A 115 -19.88 -0.46 -4.27
N LYS A 116 -19.87 -1.71 -4.76
CA LYS A 116 -21.06 -2.56 -4.82
C LYS A 116 -21.67 -2.80 -3.44
N HIS A 117 -20.84 -2.85 -2.41
CA HIS A 117 -21.25 -3.20 -1.05
C HIS A 117 -21.24 -2.04 -0.05
N GLY A 118 -20.93 -0.81 -0.49
CA GLY A 118 -20.94 0.40 0.34
C GLY A 118 -19.97 0.40 1.53
N VAL A 119 -18.83 -0.31 1.41
CA VAL A 119 -17.87 -0.54 2.52
C VAL A 119 -16.87 0.62 2.69
N ASP A 120 -16.94 1.64 1.84
CA ASP A 120 -16.16 2.87 1.93
C ASP A 120 -16.74 3.90 2.92
N LYS A 121 -17.95 3.68 3.42
CA LYS A 121 -18.62 4.53 4.40
C LYS A 121 -18.42 4.02 5.83
N PRO A 122 -18.49 4.89 6.87
CA PRO A 122 -18.62 4.45 8.25
C PRO A 122 -19.78 3.48 8.36
N LEU A 123 -19.50 2.31 8.89
CA LEU A 123 -20.43 1.20 8.93
C LEU A 123 -21.31 1.40 10.14
N LYS A 124 -22.64 1.27 9.98
CA LYS A 124 -23.56 1.40 11.11
C LYS A 124 -23.25 0.31 12.14
N GLU A 125 -23.42 0.66 13.41
CA GLU A 125 -23.20 -0.25 14.53
C GLU A 125 -24.05 -1.52 14.35
N GLY A 126 -23.40 -2.69 14.36
CA GLY A 126 -24.04 -3.99 14.12
C GLY A 126 -24.02 -4.53 12.68
N GLU A 127 -23.66 -3.72 11.67
CA GLU A 127 -23.68 -4.19 10.27
C GLU A 127 -22.37 -4.83 9.80
N ILE A 128 -21.20 -4.55 10.43
CA ILE A 128 -19.92 -5.11 9.97
C ILE A 128 -19.05 -5.62 11.11
N THR A 129 -18.84 -6.93 11.10
CA THR A 129 -17.85 -7.59 11.97
C THR A 129 -16.80 -8.41 11.22
N ILE A 130 -16.98 -8.72 9.93
CA ILE A 130 -16.12 -9.68 9.23
C ILE A 130 -15.29 -9.05 8.09
N VAL A 131 -15.85 -8.18 7.25
CA VAL A 131 -15.05 -7.46 6.23
C VAL A 131 -13.98 -6.59 6.86
N SER A 132 -14.37 -5.81 7.89
CA SER A 132 -13.46 -4.98 8.66
C SER A 132 -12.33 -5.83 9.26
N ARG A 133 -12.67 -6.97 9.88
CA ARG A 133 -11.71 -7.90 10.48
C ARG A 133 -10.77 -8.51 9.44
N GLN A 134 -11.28 -9.02 8.32
CA GLN A 134 -10.45 -9.61 7.26
C GLN A 134 -9.45 -8.58 6.68
N LEU A 135 -9.91 -7.36 6.40
CA LEU A 135 -9.07 -6.28 5.89
C LEU A 135 -8.12 -5.72 6.95
N HIS A 136 -8.52 -5.75 8.22
CA HIS A 136 -7.69 -5.35 9.36
C HIS A 136 -6.57 -6.34 9.63
N GLU A 137 -6.85 -7.65 9.61
CA GLU A 137 -5.81 -8.69 9.74
C GLU A 137 -4.82 -8.66 8.57
N ALA A 138 -5.31 -8.41 7.35
CA ALA A 138 -4.46 -8.12 6.20
C ALA A 138 -3.53 -6.92 6.45
N PHE A 139 -4.08 -5.82 6.98
CA PHE A 139 -3.32 -4.62 7.31
C PHE A 139 -2.28 -4.86 8.40
N LYS A 140 -2.61 -5.59 9.47
CA LYS A 140 -1.66 -5.97 10.54
C LYS A 140 -0.41 -6.65 9.99
N LYS A 141 -0.56 -7.55 9.02
CA LYS A 141 0.58 -8.25 8.39
C LYS A 141 1.48 -7.32 7.58
N VAL A 142 0.90 -6.32 6.92
CA VAL A 142 1.66 -5.28 6.19
C VAL A 142 2.36 -4.35 7.18
N SER A 143 1.62 -3.89 8.18
CA SER A 143 2.13 -2.92 9.15
C SER A 143 3.22 -3.49 10.03
N SER A 144 3.15 -4.76 10.45
CA SER A 144 4.20 -5.42 11.25
C SER A 144 5.55 -5.42 10.53
N LYS A 145 5.55 -5.76 9.25
CA LYS A 145 6.76 -5.78 8.44
C LYS A 145 7.37 -4.39 8.25
N LEU A 146 6.53 -3.40 7.99
CA LEU A 146 7.00 -2.00 7.91
C LEU A 146 7.56 -1.55 9.27
N TYR A 147 6.92 -1.95 10.36
CA TYR A 147 7.35 -1.65 11.73
C TYR A 147 8.74 -2.22 12.03
N GLU A 148 8.96 -3.49 11.73
CA GLU A 148 10.27 -4.16 11.89
C GLU A 148 11.38 -3.46 11.08
N LEU A 149 11.09 -3.11 9.83
CA LEU A 149 12.05 -2.42 8.97
C LEU A 149 12.40 -1.03 9.51
N ILE A 150 11.42 -0.28 10.02
CA ILE A 150 11.65 1.04 10.63
C ILE A 150 12.50 0.90 11.89
N LEU A 151 12.14 0.00 12.80
CA LEU A 151 12.89 -0.22 14.05
C LEU A 151 14.34 -0.61 13.78
N LYS A 152 14.58 -1.50 12.81
CA LYS A 152 15.92 -1.98 12.47
C LYS A 152 16.83 -0.91 11.88
N ASN A 153 16.27 0.04 11.12
CA ASN A 153 17.06 0.91 10.24
C ASN A 153 17.00 2.40 10.59
N ALA A 154 16.09 2.83 11.46
CA ALA A 154 15.95 4.22 11.90
C ALA A 154 16.13 4.37 13.43
N PRO A 155 17.34 4.09 13.98
CA PRO A 155 17.60 4.19 15.42
C PRO A 155 17.41 5.62 15.96
N ARG A 156 17.68 6.64 15.14
CA ARG A 156 17.34 8.06 15.41
C ARG A 156 16.03 8.49 14.77
N ARG A 157 15.02 7.59 14.78
CA ARG A 157 13.57 7.78 14.57
C ARG A 157 13.11 8.79 13.51
N GLN A 158 13.88 9.17 12.51
CA GLN A 158 13.41 10.08 11.46
C GLN A 158 13.32 9.35 10.12
N LEU A 159 12.16 9.38 9.49
CA LEU A 159 11.91 8.83 8.16
C LEU A 159 11.77 9.97 7.16
N ILE A 160 12.49 9.87 6.05
CA ILE A 160 12.38 10.78 4.92
C ILE A 160 11.37 10.19 3.95
N LEU A 161 10.33 10.96 3.66
CA LEU A 161 9.30 10.62 2.69
C LEU A 161 9.65 11.19 1.32
N TYR A 162 9.48 10.37 0.29
CA TYR A 162 9.66 10.75 -1.11
C TYR A 162 8.34 10.61 -1.86
N ASP A 163 8.05 11.56 -2.75
CA ASP A 163 6.91 11.47 -3.66
C ASP A 163 7.18 10.54 -4.85
N PHE A 164 6.14 10.32 -5.66
CA PHE A 164 6.27 9.54 -6.90
C PHE A 164 7.30 10.14 -7.89
N LYS A 165 7.59 11.45 -7.81
CA LYS A 165 8.63 12.11 -8.62
C LYS A 165 10.05 11.90 -8.06
N GLY A 166 10.20 11.21 -6.92
CA GLY A 166 11.49 11.00 -6.26
C GLY A 166 11.99 12.23 -5.51
N LYS A 167 11.15 13.25 -5.32
CA LYS A 167 11.48 14.45 -4.54
C LYS A 167 11.18 14.21 -3.07
N LYS A 168 12.10 14.60 -2.20
CA LYS A 168 11.87 14.64 -0.74
C LYS A 168 10.66 15.54 -0.47
N LYS A 169 9.68 15.03 0.27
CA LYS A 169 8.48 15.79 0.67
C LYS A 169 8.57 16.31 2.08
N THR A 170 8.88 15.42 3.02
CA THR A 170 8.96 15.77 4.42
C THR A 170 9.83 14.76 5.16
N THR A 171 10.21 15.12 6.38
CA THR A 171 10.79 14.20 7.35
C THR A 171 9.79 14.04 8.48
N ILE A 172 9.49 12.81 8.86
CA ILE A 172 8.55 12.50 9.93
C ILE A 172 9.25 11.78 11.07
N ASP A 173 8.74 11.99 12.28
CA ASP A 173 9.14 11.19 13.44
C ASP A 173 8.55 9.78 13.31
N ALA A 174 9.42 8.79 13.15
CA ALA A 174 9.14 7.38 13.06
C ALA A 174 8.39 6.85 14.29
N LYS A 175 8.69 7.30 15.51
CA LYS A 175 7.94 6.87 16.70
C LYS A 175 6.52 7.41 16.65
N LYS A 176 6.33 8.68 16.30
CA LYS A 176 5.01 9.30 16.14
C LYS A 176 4.23 8.62 15.02
N PHE A 177 4.88 8.36 13.89
CA PHE A 177 4.33 7.59 12.78
C PHE A 177 3.87 6.21 13.24
N LEU A 178 4.76 5.44 13.88
CA LEU A 178 4.45 4.10 14.37
C LEU A 178 3.35 4.11 15.45
N ASN A 179 3.30 5.13 16.30
CA ASN A 179 2.26 5.27 17.33
C ASN A 179 0.90 5.57 16.70
N ARG A 180 0.84 6.45 15.69
CA ARG A 180 -0.39 6.71 14.93
C ARG A 180 -0.86 5.47 14.18
N TYR A 181 0.07 4.74 13.56
CA TYR A 181 -0.23 3.45 12.96
C TYR A 181 -0.74 2.45 13.99
N ARG A 182 -0.24 2.45 15.24
CA ARG A 182 -0.73 1.58 16.32
C ARG A 182 -2.12 1.97 16.84
N SER A 183 -2.42 3.26 16.95
CA SER A 183 -3.75 3.72 17.41
C SER A 183 -4.84 3.40 16.40
N ASP A 184 -4.53 3.48 15.10
CA ASP A 184 -5.46 3.09 14.01
C ASP A 184 -5.60 1.55 13.89
N ASN A 185 -4.88 0.79 14.71
CA ASN A 185 -4.81 -0.68 14.73
C ASN A 185 -5.25 -1.32 16.06
N ARG A 186 -5.67 -0.53 17.05
CA ARG A 186 -6.36 -1.01 18.27
C ARG A 186 -7.86 -0.96 18.05
#